data_AF-A0AAV5TG14-F1
#
_entry.id   AF-A0AAV5TG14-F1
#
_cell.length_a   1.000
_cell.length_b   1.000
_cell.length_c   1.000
_cell.angle_alpha   90.00
_cell.angle_beta   90.00
_cell.angle_gamma   90.00
#
_symmetry.space_group_name_H-M   'P 1'
#
loop_
_entity.id
_entity.type
_entity.pdbx_description
1 polymer ?
#
loop_
_entity_poly.entity_id
_entity_poly.type
_entity_poly.pdbx_seq_one_letter_code
_entity_poly.pdbx_strand_id
1 'polypeptide(L)'
;MIIHFLYRFWSIRHPKLIALFSNKKFIVAISVYPVMELVLWYLVAYYGTTGEGKAIGKTPLRQEYFRRFGIENKEGWIILNHWEDGEFSVRPFFTLLCVDTIMILSFSIAATLGGLTFYYIMRADAMSLTTRNMQLKLFIAVTAQTLVPFVFVYVPYVFALNFPFFHLPIFHIDEASMMLTSCFPAWDAVIMILLMKDFRDGLIGMVWRKKNKSAQPLSEAWMTTA
;
A
#
# COMPACT_ATOMS: atom_id res chain seq x y z
N MET A 1 -1.27 -1.74 5.57
CA MET A 1 -2.12 -2.89 5.17
C MET A 1 -2.11 -4.02 6.21
N ILE A 2 -0.95 -4.47 6.68
CA ILE A 2 -0.81 -5.60 7.62
C ILE A 2 -1.62 -5.42 8.92
N ILE A 3 -1.61 -4.23 9.53
CA ILE A 3 -2.38 -3.95 10.76
C ILE A 3 -3.88 -4.15 10.56
N HIS A 4 -4.43 -3.76 9.40
CA HIS A 4 -5.86 -3.96 9.10
C HIS A 4 -6.20 -5.45 8.96
N PHE A 5 -5.35 -6.23 8.28
CA PHE A 5 -5.54 -7.68 8.20
C PHE A 5 -5.37 -8.36 9.56
N LEU A 6 -4.42 -7.92 10.39
CA LEU A 6 -4.24 -8.41 11.74
C LEU A 6 -5.47 -8.15 12.61
N TYR A 7 -5.98 -6.92 12.59
CA TYR A 7 -7.21 -6.54 13.29
C TYR A 7 -8.39 -7.43 12.86
N ARG A 8 -8.56 -7.63 11.54
CA ARG A 8 -9.62 -8.48 11.00
C ARG A 8 -9.46 -9.93 11.46
N PHE A 9 -8.27 -10.49 11.32
CA PHE A 9 -7.96 -11.83 11.76
C PHE A 9 -8.28 -12.02 13.24
N TRP A 10 -7.84 -11.10 14.11
CA TRP A 10 -8.14 -11.14 15.53
C TRP A 10 -9.63 -10.99 15.83
N SER A 11 -10.36 -10.18 15.07
CA SER A 11 -11.80 -9.97 15.31
C SER A 11 -12.62 -11.25 15.12
N ILE A 12 -12.13 -12.16 14.27
CA ILE A 12 -12.77 -13.45 14.01
C ILE A 12 -12.21 -14.54 14.92
N ARG A 13 -10.88 -14.68 14.98
CA ARG A 13 -10.23 -15.83 15.63
C ARG A 13 -9.96 -15.63 17.12
N HIS A 14 -9.70 -14.40 17.53
CA HIS A 14 -9.33 -14.04 18.91
C HIS A 14 -10.02 -12.73 19.36
N PRO A 15 -11.36 -12.70 19.48
CA PRO A 15 -12.10 -11.45 19.77
C PRO A 15 -11.63 -10.76 21.06
N LYS A 16 -11.16 -11.52 22.05
CA LYS A 16 -10.61 -10.99 23.31
C LYS A 16 -9.38 -10.08 23.10
N LEU A 17 -8.59 -10.32 22.05
CA LEU A 17 -7.41 -9.51 21.73
C LEU A 17 -7.78 -8.17 21.10
N ILE A 18 -9.00 -7.99 20.60
CA ILE A 18 -9.44 -6.70 20.04
C ILE A 18 -9.46 -5.60 21.10
N ALA A 19 -9.69 -5.95 22.37
CA ALA A 19 -9.60 -5.00 23.48
C ALA A 19 -8.21 -4.33 23.58
N LEU A 20 -7.15 -4.95 23.05
CA LEU A 20 -5.82 -4.34 22.97
C LEU A 20 -5.82 -3.08 22.09
N PHE A 21 -6.62 -3.04 21.03
CA PHE A 21 -6.75 -1.85 20.17
C PHE A 21 -7.40 -0.65 20.87
N SER A 22 -7.97 -0.84 22.07
CA SER A 22 -8.44 0.25 22.95
C SER A 22 -7.41 0.68 24.00
N ASN A 23 -6.32 -0.08 24.16
CA ASN A 23 -5.26 0.22 25.12
C ASN A 23 -4.24 1.19 24.51
N LYS A 24 -4.10 2.39 25.11
CA LYS A 24 -3.17 3.43 24.63
C LYS A 24 -1.73 2.95 24.46
N LYS A 25 -1.22 2.10 25.37
CA LYS A 25 0.15 1.55 25.26
C LYS A 25 0.30 0.65 24.04
N PHE A 26 -0.71 -0.17 23.76
CA PHE A 26 -0.73 -1.05 22.60
C PHE A 26 -0.90 -0.26 21.30
N ILE A 27 -1.75 0.77 21.29
CA ILE A 27 -1.89 1.68 20.13
C ILE A 27 -0.55 2.33 19.80
N VAL A 28 0.16 2.87 20.79
CA VAL A 28 1.50 3.44 20.58
C VAL A 28 2.45 2.37 20.03
N ALA A 29 2.48 1.18 20.63
CA ALA A 29 3.34 0.09 20.18
C ALA A 29 3.06 -0.35 18.73
N ILE A 30 1.80 -0.49 18.34
CA ILE A 30 1.43 -0.89 16.96
C ILE A 30 1.63 0.26 15.96
N SER A 31 1.52 1.52 16.39
CA SER A 31 1.84 2.69 15.58
C SER A 31 3.33 2.89 15.33
N VAL A 32 4.22 2.29 16.13
CA VAL A 32 5.66 2.26 15.84
C VAL A 32 5.94 1.48 14.56
N TYR A 33 5.17 0.43 14.25
CA TYR A 33 5.36 -0.38 13.03
C TYR A 33 5.37 0.45 11.72
N PRO A 34 4.32 1.25 11.38
CA PRO A 34 4.33 2.05 10.15
C PRO A 34 5.37 3.17 10.17
N VAL A 35 5.73 3.70 11.36
CA VAL A 35 6.81 4.70 11.48
C VAL A 35 8.16 4.06 11.17
N MET A 36 8.43 2.86 11.69
CA MET A 36 9.63 2.11 11.38
C MET A 36 9.70 1.74 9.90
N GLU A 37 8.58 1.35 9.29
CA GLU A 37 8.49 1.09 7.86
C GLU A 37 8.81 2.34 7.03
N LEU A 38 8.27 3.51 7.40
CA LEU A 38 8.56 4.79 6.77
C LEU A 38 10.04 5.17 6.89
N VAL A 39 10.62 5.03 8.08
CA VAL A 39 12.04 5.33 8.32
C VAL A 39 12.92 4.38 7.50
N LEU A 40 12.63 3.08 7.51
CA LEU A 40 13.35 2.08 6.73
C LEU A 40 13.30 2.43 5.23
N TRP A 41 12.12 2.75 4.70
CA TRP A 41 11.95 3.14 3.30
C TRP A 41 12.75 4.40 2.97
N TYR A 42 12.68 5.43 3.83
CA TYR A 42 13.45 6.65 3.65
C TYR A 42 14.96 6.37 3.63
N LEU A 43 15.47 5.54 4.55
CA LEU A 43 16.90 5.20 4.60
C LEU A 43 17.35 4.39 3.38
N VAL A 44 16.54 3.41 2.93
CA VAL A 44 16.83 2.63 1.72
C VAL A 44 16.84 3.52 0.48
N ALA A 45 15.87 4.43 0.35
CA ALA A 45 15.86 5.40 -0.73
C ALA A 45 17.07 6.34 -0.63
N TYR A 46 17.29 6.95 0.53
CA TYR A 46 18.38 7.89 0.74
C TYR A 46 19.74 7.24 0.45
N TYR A 47 20.13 6.18 1.14
CA TYR A 47 21.46 5.59 0.97
C TYR A 47 21.60 4.70 -0.27
N GLY A 48 20.51 4.08 -0.71
CA GLY A 48 20.52 3.12 -1.81
C GLY A 48 20.36 3.75 -3.19
N THR A 49 19.64 4.88 -3.28
CA THR A 49 19.35 5.58 -4.55
C THR A 49 20.01 6.94 -4.66
N THR A 50 20.77 7.40 -3.65
CA THR A 50 21.63 8.58 -3.81
C THR A 50 22.57 8.39 -4.99
N GLY A 51 22.51 9.35 -5.93
CA GLY A 51 23.44 9.47 -7.05
C GLY A 51 24.86 9.93 -6.63
N GLU A 52 25.24 9.71 -5.37
CA GLU A 52 26.59 9.83 -4.84
C GLU A 52 27.40 8.62 -5.32
N GLY A 53 27.71 8.61 -6.60
CA GLY A 53 28.56 7.63 -7.28
C GLY A 53 29.28 8.34 -8.42
N LYS A 54 30.24 7.67 -9.08
CA LYS A 54 30.92 8.24 -10.25
C LYS A 54 29.87 8.76 -11.24
N ALA A 55 30.13 9.90 -11.87
CA ALA A 55 29.21 10.59 -12.78
C ALA A 55 28.74 9.75 -13.99
N ILE A 56 29.25 8.53 -14.14
CA ILE A 56 29.11 7.66 -15.30
C ILE A 56 27.67 7.17 -15.44
N GLY A 57 27.00 6.70 -14.38
CA GLY A 57 25.57 6.31 -14.45
C GLY A 57 24.60 7.47 -14.76
N LYS A 58 25.03 8.72 -14.54
CA LYS A 58 24.24 9.91 -14.90
C LYS A 58 24.25 10.17 -16.40
N THR A 59 25.31 9.77 -17.11
CA THR A 59 25.47 10.08 -18.54
C THR A 59 24.48 9.30 -19.43
N PRO A 60 24.36 7.96 -19.34
CA PRO A 60 23.33 7.22 -20.07
C PRO A 60 21.92 7.65 -19.71
N LEU A 61 21.65 7.92 -18.43
CA LEU A 61 20.34 8.38 -17.97
C LEU A 61 19.99 9.76 -18.55
N ARG A 62 20.96 10.69 -18.58
CA ARG A 62 20.81 12.01 -19.22
C ARG A 62 20.57 11.89 -20.71
N GLN A 63 21.30 10.99 -21.38
CA GLN A 63 21.13 10.73 -22.81
C GLN A 63 19.74 10.17 -23.12
N GLU A 64 19.26 9.21 -22.33
CA GLU A 64 17.93 8.64 -22.50
C GLU A 64 16.82 9.65 -22.18
N TYR A 65 16.98 10.43 -21.11
CA TYR A 65 16.05 11.49 -20.76
C TYR A 65 15.98 12.58 -21.85
N PHE A 66 17.14 12.97 -22.40
CA PHE A 66 17.21 13.89 -23.54
C PHE A 66 16.60 13.28 -24.80
N ARG A 67 16.82 11.98 -25.07
CA ARG A 67 16.23 11.26 -26.20
C ARG A 67 14.70 11.23 -26.14
N ARG A 68 14.12 11.04 -24.95
CA ARG A 68 12.66 10.95 -24.75
C ARG A 68 11.97 12.31 -24.68
N PHE A 69 12.56 13.27 -23.97
CA PHE A 69 11.90 14.53 -23.61
C PHE A 69 12.53 15.78 -24.24
N GLY A 70 13.73 15.68 -24.83
CA GLY A 70 14.46 16.82 -25.39
C GLY A 70 15.02 17.79 -24.33
N ILE A 71 15.00 17.40 -23.04
CA ILE A 71 15.39 18.24 -21.90
C ILE A 71 16.66 17.68 -21.27
N GLU A 72 17.61 18.55 -20.92
CA GLU A 72 18.85 18.15 -20.26
C GLU A 72 18.68 18.15 -18.73
N ASN A 73 18.54 16.96 -18.11
CA ASN A 73 18.37 16.84 -16.66
C ASN A 73 19.72 16.75 -15.93
N LYS A 74 20.18 17.85 -15.32
CA LYS A 74 21.50 17.91 -14.67
C LYS A 74 21.53 17.29 -13.27
N GLU A 75 20.38 17.13 -12.60
CA GLU A 75 20.30 16.73 -11.18
C GLU A 75 19.37 15.52 -10.92
N GLY A 76 19.04 14.75 -11.97
CA GLY A 76 18.16 13.59 -11.84
C GLY A 76 18.67 12.54 -10.85
N TRP A 77 17.74 11.98 -10.06
CA TRP A 77 17.97 10.81 -9.23
C TRP A 77 18.30 9.61 -10.12
N ILE A 78 19.43 8.95 -9.86
CA ILE A 78 19.83 7.76 -10.62
C ILE A 78 18.98 6.60 -10.12
N ILE A 79 18.10 6.09 -10.98
CA ILE A 79 17.44 4.81 -10.73
C ILE A 79 18.49 3.72 -10.95
N LEU A 80 18.91 3.10 -9.84
CA LEU A 80 19.64 1.83 -9.72
C LEU A 80 20.44 1.38 -10.96
N ASN A 81 21.60 2.01 -11.22
CA ASN A 81 22.51 1.49 -12.23
C ASN A 81 23.28 0.27 -11.68
N HIS A 82 22.88 -0.94 -12.06
CA HIS A 82 23.48 -2.18 -11.55
C HIS A 82 24.83 -2.54 -12.19
N TRP A 83 25.16 -1.92 -13.32
CA TRP A 83 26.36 -2.21 -14.09
C TRP A 83 27.08 -0.90 -14.45
N GLU A 84 28.28 -0.71 -13.92
CA GLU A 84 29.13 0.46 -14.21
C GLU A 84 30.35 -0.02 -15.01
N ASP A 85 30.45 0.37 -16.29
CA ASP A 85 31.56 -0.02 -17.19
C ASP A 85 31.80 -1.54 -17.32
N GLY A 86 30.73 -2.34 -17.18
CA GLY A 86 30.81 -3.81 -17.20
C GLY A 86 31.14 -4.43 -15.83
N GLU A 87 31.43 -3.61 -14.81
CA GLU A 87 31.58 -4.05 -13.43
C GLU A 87 30.26 -4.00 -12.68
N PHE A 88 30.05 -4.99 -11.83
CA PHE A 88 28.83 -5.12 -11.04
C PHE A 88 28.81 -4.14 -9.86
N SER A 89 27.77 -3.31 -9.82
CA SER A 89 27.58 -2.33 -8.74
C SER A 89 26.82 -2.94 -7.57
N VAL A 90 27.55 -3.22 -6.48
CA VAL A 90 27.02 -3.89 -5.28
C VAL A 90 25.95 -3.08 -4.55
N ARG A 91 26.07 -1.75 -4.50
CA ARG A 91 25.12 -0.90 -3.74
C ARG A 91 23.70 -0.94 -4.33
N PRO A 92 23.48 -0.66 -5.63
CA PRO A 92 22.17 -0.79 -6.25
C PRO A 92 21.60 -2.21 -6.15
N PHE A 93 22.46 -3.23 -6.23
CA PHE A 93 22.03 -4.62 -6.05
C PHE A 93 21.47 -4.89 -4.64
N PHE A 94 22.20 -4.54 -3.59
CA PHE A 94 21.69 -4.71 -2.22
C PHE A 94 20.47 -3.85 -1.94
N THR A 95 20.38 -2.68 -2.57
CA THR A 95 19.18 -1.81 -2.50
C THR A 95 17.97 -2.50 -3.13
N LEU A 96 18.11 -3.03 -4.34
CA LEU A 96 17.07 -3.80 -5.03
C LEU A 96 16.63 -5.02 -4.21
N LEU A 97 17.61 -5.81 -3.74
CA LEU A 97 17.34 -6.99 -2.91
C LEU A 97 16.59 -6.64 -1.63
N CYS A 98 16.95 -5.53 -0.97
CA CYS A 98 16.27 -5.05 0.23
C CYS A 98 14.82 -4.66 -0.05
N VAL A 99 14.59 -3.86 -1.11
CA VAL A 99 13.25 -3.43 -1.52
C VAL A 99 12.36 -4.63 -1.88
N ASP A 100 12.85 -5.54 -2.71
CA ASP A 100 12.11 -6.73 -3.12
C ASP A 100 11.79 -7.64 -1.93
N THR A 101 12.75 -7.80 -1.00
CA THR A 101 12.54 -8.60 0.22
C THR A 101 11.45 -7.98 1.11
N ILE A 102 11.48 -6.66 1.33
CA ILE A 102 10.46 -5.96 2.12
C ILE A 102 9.09 -6.13 1.47
N MET A 103 8.99 -5.96 0.16
CA MET A 103 7.74 -6.11 -0.60
C MET A 103 7.19 -7.53 -0.51
N ILE A 104 8.01 -8.55 -0.80
CA ILE A 104 7.61 -9.97 -0.77
C ILE A 104 7.16 -10.36 0.64
N LEU A 105 7.90 -10.00 1.68
CA LEU A 105 7.52 -10.30 3.07
C LEU A 105 6.20 -9.64 3.45
N SER A 106 6.04 -8.36 3.10
CA SER A 106 4.83 -7.60 3.42
C SER A 106 3.59 -8.18 2.76
N PHE A 107 3.69 -8.51 1.46
CA PHE A 107 2.61 -9.17 0.72
C PHE A 107 2.32 -10.58 1.23
N SER A 108 3.36 -11.35 1.58
CA SER A 108 3.20 -12.70 2.12
C SER A 108 2.47 -12.73 3.46
N ILE A 109 2.80 -11.78 4.36
CA ILE A 109 2.11 -11.61 5.65
C ILE A 109 0.66 -11.19 5.42
N ALA A 110 0.41 -10.20 4.56
CA ALA A 110 -0.93 -9.75 4.23
C ALA A 110 -1.79 -10.86 3.61
N ALA A 111 -1.25 -11.61 2.65
CA ALA A 111 -1.93 -12.73 2.00
C ALA A 111 -2.24 -13.86 3.00
N THR A 112 -1.31 -14.18 3.89
CA THR A 112 -1.51 -15.21 4.92
C THR A 112 -2.59 -14.80 5.91
N LEU A 113 -2.52 -13.58 6.46
CA LEU A 113 -3.55 -13.06 7.37
C LEU A 113 -4.91 -12.95 6.68
N GLY A 114 -4.93 -12.53 5.41
CA GLY A 114 -6.15 -12.45 4.59
C GLY A 114 -6.77 -13.82 4.35
N GLY A 115 -5.96 -14.79 3.93
CA GLY A 115 -6.38 -16.18 3.72
C GLY A 115 -6.90 -16.84 5.00
N LEU A 116 -6.19 -16.66 6.12
CA LEU A 116 -6.64 -17.14 7.43
C LEU A 116 -7.96 -16.47 7.85
N THR A 117 -8.10 -15.15 7.64
CA THR A 117 -9.34 -14.43 7.95
C THR A 117 -10.50 -15.00 7.15
N PHE A 118 -10.34 -15.17 5.83
CA PHE A 118 -11.38 -15.76 4.97
C PHE A 118 -11.75 -17.17 5.42
N TYR A 119 -10.74 -18.01 5.69
CA TYR A 119 -10.93 -19.37 6.16
C TYR A 119 -11.76 -19.44 7.45
N TYR A 120 -11.45 -18.61 8.45
CA TYR A 120 -12.19 -18.60 9.71
C TYR A 120 -13.59 -18.00 9.59
N ILE A 121 -13.81 -17.00 8.72
CA ILE A 121 -15.17 -16.51 8.42
C ILE A 121 -16.01 -17.63 7.79
N MET A 122 -15.41 -18.47 6.94
CA MET A 122 -16.10 -19.57 6.29
C MET A 122 -16.48 -20.70 7.25
N ARG A 123 -15.63 -20.98 8.25
CA ARG A 123 -15.81 -22.08 9.22
C ARG A 123 -16.47 -21.69 10.55
N ALA A 124 -16.80 -20.41 10.77
CA ALA A 124 -17.38 -19.98 12.03
C ALA A 124 -18.87 -20.35 12.13
N ASP A 125 -19.16 -21.58 12.57
CA ASP A 125 -20.54 -22.07 12.80
C ASP A 125 -21.26 -21.31 13.94
N ALA A 126 -20.49 -20.75 14.87
CA ALA A 126 -21.02 -19.97 15.99
C ALA A 126 -21.44 -18.53 15.61
N MET A 127 -21.21 -18.10 14.37
CA MET A 127 -21.50 -16.74 13.93
C MET A 127 -22.87 -16.66 13.25
N SER A 128 -23.69 -15.67 13.63
CA SER A 128 -24.95 -15.42 12.94
C SER A 128 -24.72 -15.06 11.46
N LEU A 129 -25.67 -15.41 10.60
CA LEU A 129 -25.60 -15.10 9.16
C LEU A 129 -25.41 -13.59 8.91
N THR A 130 -26.07 -12.75 9.72
CA THR A 130 -25.93 -11.29 9.65
C THR A 130 -24.50 -10.84 9.95
N THR A 131 -23.91 -11.30 11.05
CA THR A 131 -22.53 -10.94 11.42
C THR A 131 -21.53 -11.47 10.41
N ARG A 132 -21.73 -12.69 9.88
CA ARG A 132 -20.89 -13.27 8.84
C ARG A 132 -20.88 -12.42 7.57
N ASN A 133 -22.07 -12.00 7.11
CA ASN A 133 -22.19 -11.13 5.94
C ASN A 133 -21.55 -9.76 6.15
N MET A 134 -21.65 -9.19 7.36
CA MET A 134 -20.96 -7.95 7.71
C MET A 134 -19.44 -8.11 7.68
N GLN A 135 -18.90 -9.17 8.30
CA GLN A 135 -17.45 -9.43 8.30
C GLN A 135 -16.91 -9.69 6.89
N LEU A 136 -17.65 -10.41 6.05
CA LEU A 136 -17.29 -10.61 4.64
C LEU A 136 -17.23 -9.30 3.87
N LYS A 137 -18.25 -8.44 3.98
CA LYS A 137 -18.24 -7.13 3.30
C LYS A 137 -17.04 -6.30 3.71
N LEU A 138 -16.73 -6.27 5.00
CA LEU A 138 -15.59 -5.55 5.54
C LEU A 138 -14.24 -6.17 5.10
N PHE A 139 -14.16 -7.49 5.02
CA PHE A 139 -12.99 -8.19 4.51
C PHE A 139 -12.75 -7.93 3.02
N ILE A 140 -13.81 -7.97 2.21
CA ILE A 140 -13.75 -7.63 0.78
C ILE A 140 -13.29 -6.18 0.62
N ALA A 141 -13.77 -5.25 1.46
CA ALA A 141 -13.33 -3.86 1.45
C ALA A 141 -11.83 -3.69 1.71
N VAL A 142 -11.31 -4.30 2.79
CA VAL A 142 -9.88 -4.26 3.11
C VAL A 142 -9.04 -4.93 2.01
N THR A 143 -9.55 -6.00 1.41
CA THR A 143 -8.86 -6.70 0.31
C THR A 143 -8.80 -5.83 -0.94
N ALA A 144 -9.90 -5.17 -1.31
CA ALA A 144 -9.93 -4.24 -2.44
C ALA A 144 -8.96 -3.07 -2.22
N GLN A 145 -8.98 -2.44 -1.04
CA GLN A 145 -8.04 -1.38 -0.66
C GLN A 145 -6.58 -1.82 -0.72
N THR A 146 -6.31 -3.13 -0.55
CA THR A 146 -4.97 -3.70 -0.65
C THR A 146 -4.57 -3.95 -2.10
N LEU A 147 -5.52 -4.41 -2.92
CA LEU A 147 -5.28 -4.74 -4.33
C LEU A 147 -5.06 -3.50 -5.20
N VAL A 148 -5.70 -2.37 -4.89
CA VAL A 148 -5.52 -1.12 -5.65
C VAL A 148 -4.05 -0.67 -5.66
N PRO A 149 -3.39 -0.35 -4.53
CA PRO A 149 -1.99 0.02 -4.55
C PRO A 149 -1.09 -1.13 -5.02
N PHE A 150 -1.47 -2.40 -4.82
CA PHE A 150 -0.74 -3.54 -5.40
C PHE A 150 -0.64 -3.44 -6.93
N VAL A 151 -1.77 -3.28 -7.61
CA VAL A 151 -1.83 -3.24 -9.08
C VAL A 151 -1.27 -1.93 -9.63
N PHE A 152 -1.60 -0.80 -9.02
CA PHE A 152 -1.27 0.52 -9.55
C PHE A 152 0.11 1.03 -9.13
N VAL A 153 0.67 0.56 -8.01
CA VAL A 153 1.96 1.02 -7.49
C VAL A 153 2.97 -0.10 -7.54
N TYR A 154 2.74 -1.17 -6.79
CA TYR A 154 3.77 -2.18 -6.55
C TYR A 154 4.13 -2.99 -7.79
N VAL A 155 3.16 -3.41 -8.62
CA VAL A 155 3.43 -4.18 -9.85
C VAL A 155 4.29 -3.38 -10.85
N PRO A 156 3.92 -2.14 -11.26
CA PRO A 156 4.77 -1.30 -12.09
C PRO A 156 6.15 -1.04 -11.48
N TYR A 157 6.21 -0.87 -10.16
CA TYR A 157 7.45 -0.58 -9.46
C TYR A 157 8.43 -1.77 -9.51
N VAL A 158 7.95 -3.00 -9.28
CA VAL A 158 8.78 -4.22 -9.41
C VAL A 158 9.40 -4.31 -10.79
N PHE A 159 8.61 -4.09 -11.85
CA PHE A 159 9.13 -4.12 -13.21
C PHE A 159 10.12 -2.99 -13.48
N ALA A 160 9.82 -1.76 -13.06
CA ALA A 160 10.68 -0.60 -13.25
C ALA A 160 12.06 -0.78 -12.58
N LEU A 161 12.12 -1.43 -11.42
CA LEU A 161 13.36 -1.68 -10.69
C LEU A 161 14.12 -2.94 -11.17
N ASN A 162 13.42 -4.00 -11.54
CA ASN A 162 14.04 -5.27 -11.90
C ASN A 162 14.48 -5.35 -13.37
N PHE A 163 13.77 -4.70 -14.30
CA PHE A 163 14.14 -4.75 -15.73
C PHE A 163 15.56 -4.26 -16.02
N PRO A 164 16.04 -3.14 -15.44
CA PRO A 164 17.42 -2.69 -15.61
C PRO A 164 18.45 -3.73 -15.13
N PHE A 165 18.17 -4.42 -14.02
CA PHE A 165 19.05 -5.46 -13.48
C PHE A 165 19.23 -6.63 -14.46
N PHE A 166 18.15 -7.05 -15.13
CA PHE A 166 18.15 -8.12 -16.13
C PHE A 166 18.53 -7.67 -17.54
N HIS A 167 18.97 -6.42 -17.73
CA HIS A 167 19.22 -5.81 -19.05
C HIS A 167 17.98 -5.85 -19.97
N LEU A 168 16.78 -5.83 -19.40
CA LEU A 168 15.54 -5.76 -20.15
C LEU A 168 15.19 -4.31 -20.47
N PRO A 169 14.65 -4.02 -21.67
CA PRO A 169 14.18 -2.68 -22.01
C PRO A 169 13.00 -2.26 -21.11
N ILE A 170 13.10 -1.07 -20.51
CA ILE A 170 12.07 -0.49 -19.63
C ILE A 170 10.83 -0.03 -20.42
N PHE A 171 10.97 0.20 -21.73
CA PHE A 171 9.93 0.79 -22.58
C PHE A 171 9.33 2.05 -21.94
N HIS A 172 8.05 2.03 -21.54
CA HIS A 172 7.32 3.12 -20.87
C HIS A 172 6.90 2.77 -19.42
N ILE A 173 7.47 1.72 -18.83
CA ILE A 173 7.07 1.22 -17.51
C ILE A 173 7.42 2.24 -16.41
N ASP A 174 8.53 2.96 -16.56
CA ASP A 174 8.95 4.03 -15.66
C ASP A 174 7.94 5.20 -15.64
N GLU A 175 7.52 5.66 -16.82
CA GLU A 175 6.51 6.70 -16.97
C GLU A 175 5.15 6.25 -16.43
N ALA A 176 4.72 5.03 -16.78
CA ALA A 176 3.49 4.45 -16.28
C ALA A 176 3.53 4.27 -14.76
N SER A 177 4.64 3.82 -14.19
CA SER A 177 4.81 3.66 -12.74
C SER A 177 4.65 4.99 -12.00
N MET A 178 5.28 6.06 -12.50
CA MET A 178 5.13 7.40 -11.92
C MET A 178 3.69 7.93 -12.03
N MET A 179 3.05 7.76 -13.19
CA MET A 179 1.67 8.20 -13.43
C MET A 179 0.67 7.43 -12.55
N LEU A 180 0.76 6.10 -12.52
CA LEU A 180 -0.13 5.25 -11.75
C LEU A 180 0.04 5.48 -10.25
N THR A 181 1.28 5.69 -9.79
CA THR A 181 1.55 6.08 -8.40
C THR A 181 0.99 7.46 -8.06
N SER A 182 1.01 8.41 -8.99
CA SER A 182 0.44 9.74 -8.73
C SER A 182 -1.09 9.71 -8.65
N CYS A 183 -1.75 8.80 -9.37
CA CYS A 183 -3.21 8.71 -9.41
C CYS A 183 -3.81 7.61 -8.50
N PHE A 184 -3.01 6.72 -7.90
CA PHE A 184 -3.52 5.65 -7.04
C PHE A 184 -4.42 6.16 -5.90
N PRO A 185 -4.17 7.31 -5.23
CA PRO A 185 -5.04 7.75 -4.13
C PRO A 185 -6.45 8.07 -4.62
N ALA A 186 -6.59 8.58 -5.84
CA ALA A 186 -7.88 8.85 -6.46
C ALA A 186 -8.61 7.53 -6.79
N TRP A 187 -7.89 6.54 -7.34
CA TRP A 187 -8.45 5.21 -7.60
C TRP A 187 -8.86 4.49 -6.32
N ASP A 188 -8.06 4.58 -5.26
CA ASP A 188 -8.38 3.99 -3.95
C ASP A 188 -9.68 4.59 -3.40
N ALA A 189 -9.82 5.92 -3.44
CA ALA A 189 -11.05 6.58 -3.04
C ALA A 189 -12.27 6.15 -3.88
N VAL A 190 -12.14 6.08 -5.20
CA VAL A 190 -13.22 5.65 -6.10
C VAL A 190 -13.65 4.21 -5.80
N ILE A 191 -12.71 3.28 -5.68
CA ILE A 191 -13.01 1.87 -5.39
C ILE A 191 -13.68 1.73 -4.02
N MET A 192 -13.20 2.45 -3.00
CA MET A 192 -13.80 2.43 -1.67
C MET A 192 -15.23 2.97 -1.67
N ILE A 193 -15.49 4.09 -2.37
CA ILE A 193 -16.84 4.63 -2.53
C ILE A 193 -17.72 3.60 -3.24
N LEU A 194 -17.27 3.00 -4.34
CA LEU A 194 -18.07 2.04 -5.09
C LEU A 194 -18.40 0.78 -4.28
N LEU A 195 -17.49 0.32 -3.43
CA LEU A 195 -17.60 -0.94 -2.70
C LEU A 195 -18.38 -0.83 -1.38
N MET A 196 -18.26 0.29 -0.67
CA MET A 196 -18.95 0.50 0.62
C MET A 196 -20.22 1.32 0.43
N LYS A 197 -21.37 0.69 0.71
CA LYS A 197 -22.68 1.34 0.59
C LYS A 197 -22.78 2.65 1.37
N ASP A 198 -22.25 2.68 2.60
CA ASP A 198 -22.31 3.86 3.46
C ASP A 198 -21.58 5.07 2.84
N PHE A 199 -20.47 4.84 2.12
CA PHE A 199 -19.77 5.89 1.38
C PHE A 199 -20.57 6.37 0.16
N ARG A 200 -21.25 5.47 -0.56
CA ARG A 200 -22.14 5.87 -1.67
C ARG A 200 -23.31 6.71 -1.17
N ASP A 201 -23.95 6.26 -0.10
CA ASP A 201 -25.12 6.93 0.48
C ASP A 201 -24.73 8.32 1.01
N GLY A 202 -23.54 8.44 1.65
CA GLY A 202 -22.97 9.70 2.06
C GLY A 202 -22.66 10.65 0.90
N LEU A 203 -22.03 10.14 -0.18
CA LEU A 203 -21.73 10.92 -1.38
C LEU A 203 -23.01 11.43 -2.06
N ILE A 204 -24.00 10.55 -2.26
CA ILE A 204 -25.29 10.92 -2.83
C ILE A 204 -25.98 11.97 -1.93
N GLY A 205 -25.95 11.79 -0.61
CA GLY A 205 -26.51 12.76 0.35
C GLY A 205 -25.86 14.15 0.25
N MET A 206 -24.53 14.19 0.07
CA MET A 206 -23.76 15.43 -0.09
C MET A 206 -24.03 16.12 -1.43
N VAL A 207 -24.06 15.36 -2.53
CA VAL A 207 -24.29 15.89 -3.89
C VAL A 207 -25.74 16.30 -4.08
N TRP A 208 -26.70 15.56 -3.52
CA TRP A 208 -28.14 15.78 -3.75
C TRP A 208 -28.79 16.65 -2.66
N ARG A 209 -28.01 17.19 -1.71
CA ARG A 209 -28.49 17.98 -0.56
C ARG A 209 -29.79 17.41 0.02
N LYS A 210 -29.81 16.13 0.40
CA LYS A 210 -30.88 15.69 1.31
C LYS A 210 -30.68 16.49 2.59
N LYS A 211 -31.63 17.38 2.91
CA LYS A 211 -31.77 17.98 4.24
C LYS A 211 -31.99 16.82 5.21
N ASN A 212 -30.91 16.19 5.69
CA ASN A 212 -31.01 15.25 6.78
C ASN A 212 -31.49 16.07 7.97
N LYS A 213 -32.70 15.77 8.44
CA LYS A 213 -33.10 16.10 9.81
C LYS A 213 -31.95 15.66 10.70
N SER A 214 -31.29 16.63 11.33
CA SER A 214 -30.34 16.50 12.43
C SER A 214 -29.87 15.07 12.67
N ALA A 215 -28.66 14.75 12.21
CA ALA A 215 -27.94 13.58 12.69
C ALA A 215 -28.00 13.62 14.23
N GLN A 216 -28.77 12.72 14.84
CA GLN A 216 -28.69 12.54 16.28
C GLN A 216 -27.24 12.17 16.59
N PRO A 217 -26.58 12.87 17.53
CA PRO A 217 -25.23 12.53 17.91
C PRO A 217 -25.22 11.08 18.39
N LEU A 218 -24.23 10.32 17.92
CA LEU A 218 -23.98 8.91 18.27
C LEU A 218 -23.93 8.64 19.79
N SER A 219 -23.91 9.67 20.64
CA SER A 219 -23.98 9.55 22.10
C SER A 219 -25.35 9.18 22.64
N GLU A 220 -26.46 9.45 21.94
CA GLU A 220 -27.81 9.17 22.47
C GLU A 220 -28.26 7.72 22.26
N ALA A 221 -27.79 7.05 21.20
CA ALA A 221 -28.20 5.69 20.85
C ALA A 221 -27.70 4.61 21.84
N TRP A 222 -26.70 4.93 22.68
CA TRP A 222 -26.16 4.01 23.69
C TRP A 222 -26.72 4.23 25.09
N MET A 223 -27.48 5.31 25.32
CA MET A 223 -28.08 5.59 26.63
C MET A 223 -29.51 5.05 26.78
N THR A 224 -30.14 4.57 25.70
CA THR A 224 -31.53 4.08 25.72
C THR A 224 -31.66 2.55 25.86
N THR A 225 -30.58 1.85 26.20
CA THR A 225 -30.58 0.39 26.44
C THR A 225 -30.02 -0.02 27.80
N ALA A 226 -30.04 0.89 28.79
CA ALA A 226 -29.81 0.56 30.19
C ALA A 226 -31.13 0.53 30.98
#